data_AF-A0A438KEC7-F1
#
_entry.id   AF-A0A438KEC7-F1
#
_cell.length_a   1.000
_cell.length_b   1.000
_cell.length_c   1.000
_cell.angle_alpha   90.00
_cell.angle_beta   90.00
_cell.angle_gamma   90.00
#
_symmetry.space_group_name_H-M   'P 1'
#
loop_
_entity.id
_entity.type
_entity.pdbx_description
1 polymer ?
#
loop_
_entity_poly.entity_id
_entity_poly.type
_entity_poly.pdbx_seq_one_letter_code
_entity_poly.pdbx_strand_id
1 'polypeptide(L)'
;MARKLRALKIREMEDMFVPILKNCPNIVELKKIHAHIVKFSLSQSSFLVTKMVDVCNHHGETEYANLLFKRVADPNAFLYNAMIRAYKHNKVYVLAITVYKQMLGHSHGENPIFPDNFAFPFVVKSCAGLMCYDLGKQVHGHAFKFGLKSNTVIELP
;
A
#
# COMPACT_ATOMS: atom_id res chain seq x y z
N MET A 1 -4.40 28.01 -11.60
CA MET A 1 -5.09 28.27 -10.32
C MET A 1 -6.16 27.20 -9.99
N ALA A 2 -7.12 26.92 -10.88
CA ALA A 2 -8.23 25.97 -10.64
C ALA A 2 -7.82 24.52 -10.28
N ARG A 3 -6.78 23.95 -10.91
CA ARG A 3 -6.30 22.59 -10.60
C ARG A 3 -5.79 22.44 -9.16
N LYS A 4 -5.13 23.47 -8.63
CA LYS A 4 -4.60 23.50 -7.26
C LYS A 4 -5.74 23.58 -6.23
N LEU A 5 -6.75 24.41 -6.50
CA LEU A 5 -7.96 24.52 -5.66
C LEU A 5 -8.76 23.21 -5.63
N ARG A 6 -8.89 22.53 -6.78
CA ARG A 6 -9.53 21.20 -6.85
C ARG A 6 -8.77 20.15 -6.04
N ALA A 7 -7.44 20.13 -6.12
CA ALA A 7 -6.60 19.21 -5.35
C ALA A 7 -6.70 19.47 -3.83
N LEU A 8 -6.71 20.74 -3.41
CA LEU A 8 -6.95 21.14 -2.01
C LEU A 8 -8.30 20.62 -1.50
N LYS A 9 -9.36 20.84 -2.28
CA LYS A 9 -10.71 20.37 -1.91
C LYS A 9 -10.80 18.85 -1.79
N ILE A 10 -10.13 18.09 -2.67
CA ILE A 10 -10.06 16.63 -2.56
C ILE A 10 -9.38 16.24 -1.26
N ARG A 11 -8.23 16.84 -0.95
CA ARG A 11 -7.47 16.54 0.27
C ARG A 11 -8.27 16.84 1.54
N GLU A 12 -8.97 17.98 1.59
CA GLU A 12 -9.86 18.31 2.71
C GLU A 12 -10.95 17.24 2.90
N MET A 13 -11.52 16.73 1.80
CA MET A 13 -12.52 15.66 1.86
C MET A 13 -11.92 14.33 2.32
N GLU A 14 -10.70 13.99 1.90
CA GLU A 14 -9.99 12.80 2.38
C GLU A 14 -9.70 12.90 3.87
N ASP A 15 -9.26 14.06 4.35
CA ASP A 15 -8.92 14.31 5.76
C ASP A 15 -10.12 14.09 6.69
N MET A 16 -11.36 14.32 6.23
CA MET A 16 -12.58 14.02 7.00
C MET A 16 -12.74 12.52 7.33
N PHE A 17 -12.22 11.62 6.49
CA PHE A 17 -12.33 10.17 6.70
C PHE A 17 -11.24 9.62 7.63
N VAL A 18 -10.11 10.32 7.77
CA VAL A 18 -8.96 9.86 8.55
C VAL A 18 -9.32 9.51 10.01
N PRO A 19 -9.99 10.37 10.80
CA PRO A 19 -10.32 10.02 12.19
C PRO A 19 -11.33 8.89 12.30
N ILE A 20 -12.24 8.75 11.34
CA ILE A 20 -13.27 7.72 11.31
C ILE A 20 -12.63 6.36 10.99
N LEU A 21 -11.73 6.32 10.01
CA LEU A 21 -10.97 5.12 9.66
C LEU A 21 -10.04 4.68 10.79
N LYS A 22 -9.38 5.64 11.47
CA LYS A 22 -8.49 5.36 12.61
C LYS A 22 -9.20 4.63 13.76
N ASN A 23 -10.48 4.96 14.01
CA ASN A 23 -11.28 4.40 15.08
C ASN A 23 -12.32 3.37 14.57
N CYS A 24 -12.16 2.86 13.35
CA CYS A 24 -13.10 1.90 12.77
C CYS A 24 -13.05 0.57 13.54
N PRO A 25 -14.16 0.09 14.12
CA PRO A 25 -14.13 -1.03 15.07
C PRO A 25 -14.17 -2.41 14.42
N ASN A 26 -14.63 -2.51 13.16
CA ASN A 26 -14.79 -3.77 12.45
C ASN A 26 -15.06 -3.56 10.95
N ILE A 27 -15.09 -4.67 10.23
CA ILE A 27 -15.30 -4.69 8.77
C ILE A 27 -16.69 -4.22 8.33
N VAL A 28 -17.71 -4.36 9.17
CA VAL A 28 -19.08 -3.92 8.85
C VAL A 28 -19.13 -2.40 8.77
N GLU A 29 -18.55 -1.72 9.76
CA GLU A 29 -18.41 -0.25 9.75
C GLU A 29 -17.47 0.21 8.63
N LEU A 30 -16.38 -0.51 8.36
CA LEU A 30 -15.49 -0.19 7.24
C LEU A 30 -16.22 -0.20 5.90
N LYS A 31 -17.11 -1.18 5.67
CA LYS A 31 -17.91 -1.27 4.44
C LYS A 31 -18.87 -0.07 4.30
N LYS A 32 -19.44 0.43 5.40
CA LYS A 32 -20.26 1.66 5.40
C LYS A 32 -19.42 2.88 5.07
N ILE A 33 -18.22 3.01 5.66
CA ILE A 33 -17.29 4.12 5.38
C ILE A 33 -16.85 4.07 3.91
N HIS A 34 -16.51 2.88 3.39
CA HIS A 34 -16.13 2.70 1.99
C HIS A 34 -17.28 3.10 1.04
N ALA A 35 -18.54 2.78 1.36
CA ALA A 35 -19.69 3.25 0.57
C ALA A 35 -19.76 4.78 0.49
N HIS A 36 -19.44 5.49 1.58
CA HIS A 36 -19.36 6.96 1.58
C HIS A 36 -18.18 7.44 0.71
N ILE A 37 -17.00 6.84 0.86
CA ILE A 37 -15.82 7.16 0.03
C ILE A 37 -16.13 7.00 -1.47
N VAL A 38 -16.85 5.95 -1.86
CA VAL A 38 -17.33 5.75 -3.24
C VAL A 38 -18.32 6.84 -3.64
N LYS A 39 -19.30 7.16 -2.79
CA LYS A 39 -20.29 8.22 -3.03
C LYS A 39 -19.63 9.58 -3.29
N PHE A 40 -18.53 9.89 -2.60
CA PHE A 40 -17.75 11.12 -2.80
C PHE A 40 -16.72 11.01 -3.94
N SER A 41 -16.70 9.92 -4.71
CA SER A 41 -15.74 9.67 -5.80
C SER A 41 -14.27 9.66 -5.34
N LEU A 42 -14.02 9.21 -4.11
CA LEU A 42 -12.68 9.16 -3.50
C LEU A 42 -12.11 7.73 -3.47
N SER A 43 -12.78 6.74 -4.06
CA SER A 43 -12.34 5.33 -4.04
C SER A 43 -11.07 5.05 -4.86
N GLN A 44 -10.67 5.98 -5.72
CA GLN A 44 -9.39 5.93 -6.45
C GLN A 44 -8.23 6.55 -5.66
N SER A 45 -8.48 7.11 -4.47
CA SER A 45 -7.45 7.68 -3.62
C SER A 45 -6.58 6.57 -3.02
N SER A 46 -5.35 6.43 -3.51
CA SER A 46 -4.35 5.55 -2.88
C SER A 46 -4.19 5.85 -1.39
N PHE A 47 -4.33 7.11 -0.96
CA PHE A 47 -4.23 7.50 0.45
C PHE A 47 -5.35 6.89 1.30
N LEU A 48 -6.63 7.11 0.93
CA LEU A 48 -7.75 6.54 1.67
C LEU A 48 -7.80 5.02 1.58
N VAL A 49 -7.49 4.46 0.42
CA VAL A 49 -7.43 3.00 0.25
C VAL A 49 -6.33 2.39 1.11
N THR A 50 -5.16 3.04 1.24
CA THR A 50 -4.10 2.61 2.17
C THR A 50 -4.62 2.56 3.61
N LYS A 51 -5.36 3.58 4.06
CA LYS A 51 -5.97 3.59 5.40
C LYS A 51 -7.02 2.49 5.58
N MET A 52 -7.86 2.24 4.58
CA MET A 52 -8.82 1.13 4.63
C MET A 52 -8.11 -0.24 4.66
N VAL A 53 -7.00 -0.41 3.92
CA VAL A 53 -6.16 -1.62 3.98
C VAL A 53 -5.53 -1.79 5.36
N ASP A 54 -5.06 -0.71 5.99
CA ASP A 54 -4.55 -0.77 7.36
C ASP A 54 -5.64 -1.24 8.35
N VAL A 55 -6.89 -0.77 8.21
CA VAL A 55 -8.03 -1.29 9.01
C VAL A 55 -8.26 -2.78 8.74
N CYS A 56 -8.30 -3.18 7.46
CA CYS A 56 -8.46 -4.60 7.10
C CYS A 56 -7.36 -5.48 7.71
N ASN A 57 -6.12 -5.00 7.70
CA ASN A 57 -4.97 -5.71 8.28
C ASN A 57 -5.15 -5.99 9.77
N HIS A 58 -5.62 -5.00 10.55
CA HIS A 58 -5.86 -5.16 11.99
C HIS A 58 -6.98 -6.16 12.29
N HIS A 59 -7.95 -6.33 11.38
CA HIS A 59 -9.06 -7.28 11.54
C HIS A 59 -8.86 -8.61 10.80
N GLY A 60 -7.73 -8.81 10.11
CA GLY A 60 -7.46 -10.03 9.34
C GLY A 60 -8.24 -10.16 8.02
N GLU A 61 -8.88 -9.10 7.57
CA GLU A 61 -9.78 -9.05 6.41
C GLU A 61 -9.02 -8.90 5.08
N THR A 62 -8.09 -9.82 4.82
CA THR A 62 -7.18 -9.74 3.67
C THR A 62 -7.86 -9.80 2.32
N GLU A 63 -8.99 -10.50 2.21
CA GLU A 63 -9.77 -10.57 0.96
C GLU A 63 -10.37 -9.22 0.60
N TYR A 64 -10.92 -8.51 1.60
CA TYR A 64 -11.47 -7.18 1.37
C TYR A 64 -10.38 -6.15 1.04
N ALA A 65 -9.23 -6.23 1.71
CA ALA A 65 -8.05 -5.43 1.36
C ALA A 65 -7.64 -5.62 -0.11
N ASN A 66 -7.64 -6.87 -0.59
CA ASN A 66 -7.34 -7.19 -1.99
C ASN A 66 -8.34 -6.58 -2.97
N LEU A 67 -9.63 -6.63 -2.64
CA LEU A 67 -10.69 -6.02 -3.48
C LEU A 67 -10.54 -4.50 -3.56
N LEU A 68 -10.21 -3.85 -2.44
CA LEU A 68 -9.93 -2.42 -2.40
C LEU A 68 -8.72 -2.07 -3.27
N PHE A 69 -7.62 -2.81 -3.10
CA PHE A 69 -6.38 -2.62 -3.85
C PHE A 69 -6.59 -2.74 -5.37
N LYS A 70 -7.23 -3.83 -5.82
CA LYS A 70 -7.46 -4.10 -7.26
C LYS A 70 -8.34 -3.08 -7.96
N ARG A 71 -9.10 -2.27 -7.21
CA ARG A 71 -9.98 -1.24 -7.77
C ARG A 71 -9.27 0.09 -8.01
N VAL A 72 -8.07 0.29 -7.45
CA VAL A 72 -7.27 1.50 -7.66
C VAL A 72 -6.51 1.38 -8.97
N ALA A 73 -6.72 2.31 -9.90
CA ALA A 73 -6.11 2.27 -11.22
C ALA A 73 -4.59 2.58 -11.19
N ASP A 74 -4.18 3.53 -10.35
CA ASP A 74 -2.78 3.95 -10.20
C ASP A 74 -2.35 3.85 -8.71
N PRO A 75 -2.08 2.64 -8.21
CA PRO A 75 -1.65 2.43 -6.83
C PRO A 75 -0.24 2.98 -6.62
N ASN A 76 -0.03 3.81 -5.61
CA ASN A 76 1.31 4.33 -5.28
C ASN A 76 2.12 3.37 -4.37
N ALA A 77 3.38 3.71 -4.10
CA ALA A 77 4.26 2.91 -3.24
C ALA A 77 3.68 2.66 -1.83
N PHE A 78 2.99 3.63 -1.24
CA PHE A 78 2.38 3.49 0.08
C PHE A 78 1.31 2.39 0.11
N LEU A 79 0.46 2.35 -0.92
CA LEU A 79 -0.59 1.34 -1.03
C LEU A 79 0.00 -0.06 -1.27
N TYR A 80 1.02 -0.19 -2.13
CA TYR A 80 1.78 -1.44 -2.28
C TYR A 80 2.38 -1.90 -0.94
N ASN A 81 3.04 -1.00 -0.22
CA ASN A 81 3.66 -1.29 1.08
C ASN A 81 2.63 -1.76 2.13
N ALA A 82 1.45 -1.12 2.16
CA ALA A 82 0.38 -1.53 3.05
C ALA A 82 -0.16 -2.93 2.71
N MET A 83 -0.34 -3.26 1.43
CA MET A 83 -0.76 -4.60 1.00
C MET A 83 0.26 -5.68 1.32
N ILE A 84 1.55 -5.43 1.05
CA ILE A 84 2.64 -6.37 1.39
C ILE A 84 2.66 -6.61 2.91
N ARG A 85 2.56 -5.54 3.71
CA ARG A 85 2.48 -5.63 5.17
C ARG A 85 1.27 -6.44 5.62
N ALA A 86 0.10 -6.15 5.07
CA ALA A 86 -1.16 -6.80 5.43
C ALA A 86 -1.12 -8.31 5.17
N TYR A 87 -0.65 -8.72 3.99
CA TYR A 87 -0.49 -10.14 3.67
C TYR A 87 0.55 -10.82 4.55
N LYS A 88 1.69 -10.17 4.82
CA LYS A 88 2.71 -10.73 5.73
C LYS A 88 2.14 -10.94 7.13
N HIS A 89 1.47 -9.94 7.71
CA HIS A 89 0.92 -10.02 9.07
C HIS A 89 -0.10 -11.16 9.21
N ASN A 90 -0.93 -11.34 8.19
CA ASN A 90 -1.94 -12.38 8.16
C ASN A 90 -1.43 -13.71 7.58
N LYS A 91 -0.10 -13.89 7.50
CA LYS A 91 0.59 -15.13 7.08
C LYS A 91 0.24 -15.59 5.66
N VAL A 92 -0.25 -14.70 4.81
CA VAL A 92 -0.57 -14.97 3.40
C VAL A 92 0.64 -14.65 2.52
N TYR A 93 1.77 -15.30 2.81
CA TYR A 93 3.10 -14.92 2.28
C TYR A 93 3.18 -14.94 0.75
N VAL A 94 2.51 -15.90 0.09
CA VAL A 94 2.47 -16.01 -1.38
C VAL A 94 1.90 -14.73 -2.00
N LEU A 95 0.82 -14.18 -1.42
CA LEU A 95 0.23 -12.94 -1.93
C LEU A 95 1.10 -11.71 -1.63
N ALA A 96 1.81 -11.68 -0.50
CA ALA A 96 2.80 -10.63 -0.24
C ALA A 96 3.89 -10.59 -1.32
N ILE A 97 4.42 -11.76 -1.70
CA ILE A 97 5.40 -11.88 -2.80
C ILE A 97 4.77 -11.52 -4.15
N THR A 98 3.52 -11.92 -4.38
CA THR A 98 2.81 -11.61 -5.63
C THR A 98 2.64 -10.10 -5.82
N VAL A 99 2.21 -9.38 -4.78
CA VAL A 99 2.09 -7.90 -4.81
C VAL A 99 3.46 -7.23 -4.97
N TYR A 100 4.50 -7.75 -4.32
CA TYR A 100 5.86 -7.25 -4.52
C TYR A 100 6.34 -7.40 -5.97
N LYS A 101 6.06 -8.54 -6.62
CA LYS A 101 6.35 -8.75 -8.04
C LYS A 101 5.55 -7.82 -8.95
N GLN A 102 4.28 -7.54 -8.62
CA GLN A 102 3.48 -6.54 -9.33
C GLN A 102 4.12 -5.16 -9.24
N MET A 103 4.54 -4.74 -8.03
CA MET A 103 5.25 -3.48 -7.80
C MET A 103 6.52 -3.38 -8.67
N LEU A 104 7.31 -4.45 -8.75
CA LEU A 104 8.49 -4.51 -9.63
C LEU A 104 8.13 -4.39 -11.12
N GLY A 105 7.01 -4.98 -11.55
CA GLY A 105 6.52 -4.85 -12.93
C GLY A 105 6.22 -3.40 -13.33
N HIS A 106 5.75 -2.58 -12.38
CA HIS A 106 5.52 -1.15 -12.60
C HIS A 106 6.81 -0.31 -12.60
N SER A 107 7.96 -0.85 -12.18
CA SER A 107 9.23 -0.10 -12.13
C SER A 107 9.83 0.30 -13.49
N HIS A 108 9.25 -0.22 -14.58
CA HIS A 108 9.64 0.04 -15.96
C HIS A 108 8.58 0.80 -16.78
N GLY A 109 7.50 1.28 -16.14
CA GLY A 109 6.40 2.00 -16.80
C GLY A 109 6.59 3.52 -16.84
N GLU A 110 5.58 4.23 -17.37
CA GLU A 110 5.55 5.70 -17.47
C GLU A 110 5.60 6.41 -16.10
N ASN A 111 5.05 5.77 -15.06
CA ASN A 111 5.11 6.23 -13.67
C ASN A 111 5.77 5.14 -12.80
N PRO A 112 7.11 5.07 -12.76
CA PRO A 112 7.80 3.94 -12.17
C PRO A 112 7.67 3.93 -10.65
N ILE A 113 7.28 2.78 -10.11
CA ILE A 113 7.15 2.54 -8.67
C ILE A 113 8.27 1.59 -8.25
N PHE A 114 9.06 1.99 -7.27
CA PHE A 114 10.17 1.20 -6.75
C PHE A 114 9.88 0.72 -5.33
N PRO A 115 10.20 -0.54 -5.00
CA PRO A 115 10.22 -0.97 -3.62
C PRO A 115 11.19 -0.14 -2.80
N ASP A 116 10.75 0.25 -1.61
CA ASP A 116 11.51 1.09 -0.68
C ASP A 116 11.84 0.33 0.62
N ASN A 117 12.49 1.03 1.55
CA ASN A 117 12.86 0.48 2.86
C ASN A 117 11.65 0.07 3.72
N PHE A 118 10.42 0.46 3.34
CA PHE A 118 9.19 0.03 4.01
C PHE A 118 8.62 -1.27 3.41
N ALA A 119 8.94 -1.61 2.17
CA ALA A 119 8.56 -2.88 1.55
C ALA A 119 9.45 -4.04 2.02
N PHE A 120 10.77 -3.88 1.89
CA PHE A 120 11.75 -4.98 2.01
C PHE A 120 11.64 -5.81 3.29
N PRO A 121 11.47 -5.24 4.50
CA PRO A 121 11.38 -6.04 5.72
C PRO A 121 10.23 -7.05 5.70
N PHE A 122 9.10 -6.68 5.09
CA PHE A 122 7.92 -7.56 5.00
C PHE A 122 8.08 -8.60 3.89
N VAL A 123 8.72 -8.25 2.78
CA VAL A 123 9.03 -9.19 1.69
C VAL A 123 10.01 -10.26 2.17
N VAL A 124 11.11 -9.86 2.84
CA VAL A 124 12.10 -10.79 3.39
C VAL A 124 11.47 -11.73 4.42
N LYS A 125 10.66 -11.18 5.35
CA LYS A 125 9.92 -12.00 6.33
C LYS A 125 8.95 -12.98 5.66
N SER A 126 8.37 -12.61 4.52
CA SER A 126 7.51 -13.50 3.74
C SER A 126 8.30 -14.59 3.03
N CYS A 127 9.52 -14.30 2.54
CA CYS A 127 10.43 -15.32 2.00
C CYS A 127 10.80 -16.35 3.06
N ALA A 128 11.10 -15.89 4.28
CA ALA A 128 11.37 -16.77 5.42
C ALA A 128 10.13 -17.60 5.80
N GLY A 129 8.94 -16.99 5.83
CA GLY A 129 7.67 -17.70 6.07
C GLY A 129 7.35 -18.77 5.03
N LEU A 130 7.86 -18.63 3.80
CA LEU A 130 7.78 -19.63 2.73
C LEU A 130 8.97 -20.61 2.71
N MET A 131 9.95 -20.43 3.60
CA MET A 131 11.23 -21.17 3.58
C MET A 131 11.95 -21.11 2.22
N CYS A 132 11.77 -20.02 1.48
CA CYS A 132 12.32 -19.87 0.13
C CYS A 132 13.61 -19.03 0.17
N TYR A 133 14.74 -19.71 0.40
CA TYR A 133 16.05 -19.07 0.55
C TYR A 133 16.49 -18.31 -0.71
N ASP A 134 16.30 -18.89 -1.90
CA ASP A 134 16.72 -18.27 -3.15
C ASP A 134 15.96 -16.98 -3.46
N LEU A 135 14.67 -16.93 -3.13
CA LEU A 135 13.90 -15.68 -3.22
C LEU A 135 14.41 -14.64 -2.23
N GLY A 136 14.77 -15.06 -1.01
CA GLY A 136 15.40 -14.17 -0.03
C GLY A 136 16.68 -13.52 -0.54
N LYS A 137 17.57 -14.28 -1.20
CA LYS A 137 18.78 -13.75 -1.84
C LYS A 137 18.47 -12.71 -2.92
N GLN A 138 17.49 -12.98 -3.78
CA GLN A 138 17.06 -12.05 -4.82
C GLN A 138 16.54 -10.73 -4.22
N VAL A 139 15.68 -10.82 -3.21
CA VAL A 139 15.11 -9.66 -2.51
C VAL A 139 16.21 -8.86 -1.80
N HIS A 140 17.22 -9.51 -1.21
CA HIS A 140 18.38 -8.83 -0.64
C HIS A 140 19.16 -8.04 -1.69
N GLY A 141 19.42 -8.63 -2.86
CA GLY A 141 20.03 -7.91 -3.99
C GLY A 141 19.19 -6.72 -4.47
N HIS A 142 17.87 -6.86 -4.51
CA HIS A 142 16.95 -5.76 -4.80
C HIS A 142 17.02 -4.65 -3.74
N ALA A 143 17.08 -5.00 -2.45
CA ALA A 143 17.21 -4.03 -1.36
C ALA A 143 18.49 -3.20 -1.50
N PHE A 144 19.60 -3.82 -1.90
CA PHE A 144 20.83 -3.09 -2.21
C PHE A 144 20.66 -2.16 -3.42
N LYS A 145 20.08 -2.67 -4.52
CA LYS A 145 19.89 -1.92 -5.78
C LYS A 145 18.94 -0.72 -5.64
N PHE A 146 17.83 -0.89 -4.93
CA PHE A 146 16.77 0.12 -4.80
C PHE A 146 16.88 0.95 -3.52
N GLY A 147 17.40 0.38 -2.42
CA GLY A 147 17.59 1.10 -1.15
C GLY A 147 18.57 2.28 -1.27
N LEU A 148 19.56 2.18 -2.16
CA LEU A 148 20.44 3.31 -2.51
C LEU A 148 19.68 4.43 -3.25
N LYS A 149 18.62 4.11 -3.99
CA LYS A 149 17.78 5.10 -4.70
C LYS A 149 16.74 5.76 -3.79
N SER A 150 16.33 5.10 -2.70
CA SER A 150 15.41 5.69 -1.72
C SER A 150 16.09 6.62 -0.72
N ASN A 151 17.42 6.60 -0.62
CA ASN A 151 18.21 7.41 0.32
C ASN A 151 18.67 8.77 -0.24
N THR A 152 18.17 9.22 -1.40
CA THR A 152 18.55 10.52 -2.00
C THR A 152 17.80 11.73 -1.41
N VAL A 153 17.36 11.67 -0.15
CA VAL A 153 17.00 12.87 0.63
C VAL A 153 17.93 12.94 1.83
N ILE A 154 19.16 13.39 1.57
CA ILE A 154 19.97 14.05 2.58
C ILE A 154 20.15 15.46 2.03
N GLU A 155 19.36 16.40 2.55
CA GLU A 155 19.64 17.83 2.38
C GLU A 155 21.05 18.06 2.94
N LEU A 156 21.97 18.51 2.09
CA LEU A 156 23.19 19.14 2.57
C LEU A 156 22.84 20.59 2.95
N PRO A 157 23.37 21.08 4.09
CA PRO A 157 23.08 22.41 4.64
C PRO A 157 23.54 23.56 3.75
#